data_AF-A0A1M3HGD9-F1
#
_entry.id   AF-A0A1M3HGD9-F1
#
_cell.length_a   1.000
_cell.length_b   1.000
_cell.length_c   1.000
_cell.angle_alpha   90.00
_cell.angle_beta   90.00
_cell.angle_gamma   90.00
#
_symmetry.space_group_name_H-M   'P 1'
#
loop_
_entity.id
_entity.type
_entity.pdbx_description
1 polymer ?
#
loop_
_entity_poly.entity_id
_entity_poly.type
_entity_poly.pdbx_seq_one_letter_code
_entity_poly.pdbx_strand_id
1 'polypeptide(L)'
;MSVSVSIILDKRRMKLKIKKYPVKLRVIHQRKTKLYCTIYDLSVEEYGKLNAPNLGAGLKTIRNKLKDIERDADSAIRSMTAFHFDDFQKEYIANNPLFHQPGASRNITVQGNYEYDVAQYFHRFPIFKEVDMPAGTLIVTFRSYIDKLLRSDRIGTAVCYQTSYYALEKFRGNVLFSEVTVDYLNEFEKWMLRKNYSKTTIGIYVRSLRCIFNEAIEDGIIKRDRYPFGRRRYQPPTSRNIKKALTIEDVSKIYYFQPTCKEEQWAKDFWFFSYLGNSMNPKDIACRKYKNVEGDYFIFERAKTEKATRSDPKPITVLLQRTCGRFCTGGEIRIKAQTITYSLC
;
A
#
# COMPACT_ATOMS: atom_id res chain seq x y z
N MET A 1 -31.41 26.11 6.12
CA MET A 1 -31.21 25.31 7.35
C MET A 1 -30.11 25.97 8.17
N SER A 2 -30.38 26.39 9.40
CA SER A 2 -29.38 27.08 10.22
C SER A 2 -28.37 26.09 10.81
N VAL A 3 -27.10 26.49 10.82
CA VAL A 3 -26.04 25.83 11.57
C VAL A 3 -25.89 26.60 12.88
N SER A 4 -25.73 25.90 14.00
CA SER A 4 -25.47 26.51 15.30
C SER A 4 -24.13 26.07 15.83
N VAL A 5 -23.33 27.04 16.28
CA VAL A 5 -22.02 26.83 16.89
C VAL A 5 -22.03 27.33 18.33
N SER A 6 -21.42 26.58 19.25
CA SER A 6 -21.26 26.99 20.65
C SER A 6 -20.10 26.26 21.30
N ILE A 7 -19.37 26.93 22.19
CA ILE A 7 -18.35 26.31 23.04
C ILE A 7 -19.03 25.62 24.23
N ILE A 8 -18.59 24.40 24.53
CA ILE A 8 -19.07 23.61 25.67
C ILE A 8 -17.92 22.95 26.43
N LEU A 9 -18.14 22.72 27.72
CA LEU A 9 -17.26 21.87 28.54
C LEU A 9 -17.74 20.41 28.49
N ASP A 10 -16.93 19.48 27.98
CA ASP A 10 -17.31 18.07 27.91
C ASP A 10 -17.05 17.36 29.25
N LYS A 11 -18.08 17.30 30.09
CA LYS A 11 -18.02 16.72 31.44
C LYS A 11 -18.01 15.19 31.47
N ARG A 12 -18.15 14.50 30.33
CA ARG A 12 -18.31 13.03 30.27
C ARG A 12 -17.04 12.27 30.62
N ARG A 13 -15.86 12.86 30.42
CA ARG A 13 -14.57 12.21 30.70
C ARG A 13 -13.54 13.22 31.18
N MET A 14 -13.14 13.12 32.45
CA MET A 14 -12.11 13.96 33.05
C MET A 14 -10.71 13.48 32.65
N LYS A 15 -9.79 14.41 32.34
CA LYS A 15 -8.38 14.09 32.13
C LYS A 15 -7.68 13.91 33.48
N LEU A 16 -7.54 12.66 33.93
CA LEU A 16 -7.06 12.28 35.27
C LEU A 16 -5.72 12.93 35.68
N LYS A 17 -4.78 13.10 34.75
CA LYS A 17 -3.45 13.69 35.03
C LYS A 17 -3.49 15.18 35.38
N ILE A 18 -4.46 15.92 34.83
CA ILE A 18 -4.56 17.39 34.97
C ILE A 18 -5.81 17.82 35.74
N LYS A 19 -6.69 16.88 36.13
CA LYS A 19 -7.96 17.12 36.84
C LYS A 19 -8.85 18.19 36.17
N LYS A 20 -8.82 18.27 34.84
CA LYS A 20 -9.60 19.22 34.03
C LYS A 20 -10.41 18.50 32.95
N TYR A 21 -11.36 19.23 32.38
CA TYR A 21 -12.24 18.76 31.31
C TYR A 21 -11.91 19.46 29.99
N PRO A 22 -11.99 18.75 28.85
CA PRO A 22 -11.74 19.34 27.56
C PRO A 22 -12.86 20.29 27.15
N VAL A 23 -12.46 21.47 26.66
CA VAL A 23 -13.36 22.45 26.05
C VAL A 23 -13.51 22.10 24.57
N LYS A 24 -14.74 22.05 24.07
CA LYS A 24 -15.06 21.62 22.71
C LYS A 24 -15.93 22.64 21.98
N LEU A 25 -15.71 22.77 20.69
CA LEU A 25 -16.62 23.45 19.78
C LEU A 25 -17.73 22.46 19.39
N ARG A 26 -18.97 22.80 19.72
CA ARG A 26 -20.16 22.05 19.31
C ARG A 26 -20.75 22.70 18.07
N VAL A 27 -20.91 21.91 17.01
CA VAL A 27 -21.57 22.33 15.76
C VAL A 27 -22.80 21.46 15.52
N ILE A 28 -23.95 22.08 15.30
CA ILE A 28 -25.24 21.43 15.08
C ILE A 28 -25.77 21.81 13.71
N HIS A 29 -26.06 20.81 12.88
CA HIS A 29 -26.70 20.98 11.58
C HIS A 29 -27.57 19.77 11.27
N GLN A 30 -28.79 19.97 10.75
CA GLN A 30 -29.71 18.89 10.36
C GLN A 30 -29.92 17.80 11.44
N ARG A 31 -30.17 18.21 12.69
CA ARG A 31 -30.34 17.30 13.86
C ARG A 31 -29.11 16.42 14.17
N LYS A 32 -27.97 16.63 13.50
CA LYS A 32 -26.68 15.99 13.80
C LYS A 32 -25.81 16.96 14.58
N THR A 33 -25.14 16.45 15.61
CA THR A 33 -24.22 17.22 16.47
C THR A 33 -22.82 16.64 16.35
N LYS A 34 -21.83 17.48 16.05
CA LYS A 34 -20.40 17.10 16.01
C LYS A 34 -19.61 17.97 16.99
N LEU A 35 -18.69 17.35 17.73
CA LEU A 35 -17.90 17.99 18.78
C LEU A 35 -16.42 17.96 18.40
N TYR A 36 -15.79 19.13 18.34
CA TYR A 36 -14.37 19.28 18.00
C TYR A 36 -13.57 19.71 19.23
N CYS A 37 -12.54 18.95 19.60
CA CYS A 37 -11.72 19.25 20.78
C CYS A 37 -10.79 20.43 20.53
N THR A 38 -10.90 21.48 21.36
CA THR A 38 -9.91 22.55 21.38
C THR A 38 -8.66 22.12 22.17
N ILE A 39 -7.59 22.89 22.08
CA ILE A 39 -6.38 22.70 22.91
C ILE A 39 -6.58 23.08 24.39
N TYR A 40 -7.73 23.65 24.75
CA TYR A 40 -8.01 24.16 26.08
C TYR A 40 -8.69 23.10 26.95
N ASP A 41 -8.16 22.94 28.17
CA ASP A 41 -8.76 22.16 29.24
C ASP A 41 -9.06 23.08 30.43
N LEU A 42 -10.28 23.04 30.95
CA LEU A 42 -10.73 23.88 32.07
C LEU A 42 -11.41 23.03 33.14
N SER A 43 -11.32 23.46 34.41
CA SER A 43 -12.15 22.92 35.47
C SER A 43 -13.59 23.43 35.36
N VAL A 44 -14.53 22.79 36.04
CA VAL A 44 -15.94 23.23 36.07
C VAL A 44 -16.06 24.65 36.63
N GLU A 45 -15.24 24.99 37.63
CA GLU A 45 -15.19 26.32 38.24
C GLU A 45 -14.59 27.37 37.30
N GLU A 46 -13.48 27.06 36.65
CA GLU A 46 -12.83 27.95 35.68
C GLU A 46 -13.78 28.26 34.51
N TYR A 47 -14.48 27.23 34.00
CA TYR A 47 -15.46 27.38 32.93
C TYR A 47 -16.67 28.20 33.37
N GLY A 48 -17.20 27.98 34.58
CA GLY A 48 -18.32 28.77 35.12
C GLY A 48 -17.97 30.25 35.28
N LYS A 49 -16.71 30.56 35.60
CA LYS A 49 -16.20 31.93 35.72
C LYS A 49 -15.96 32.61 34.37
N LEU A 50 -15.99 31.87 33.24
CA LEU A 50 -15.79 32.44 31.89
C LEU A 50 -16.84 33.47 31.48
N ASN A 51 -17.90 33.71 32.26
CA ASN A 51 -18.85 34.81 32.03
C ASN A 51 -18.79 35.93 33.10
N ALA A 52 -17.92 35.81 34.11
CA ALA A 52 -17.77 36.83 35.15
C ALA A 52 -17.14 38.15 34.63
N PRO A 53 -17.49 39.31 35.18
CA PRO A 53 -16.90 40.59 34.77
C PRO A 53 -15.40 40.67 35.10
N ASN A 54 -14.98 40.10 36.23
CA ASN A 54 -13.60 40.14 36.72
C ASN A 54 -12.94 38.75 36.63
N LEU A 55 -11.97 38.59 35.73
CA LEU A 55 -11.14 37.38 35.63
C LEU A 55 -9.66 37.69 35.75
N GLY A 56 -8.91 36.75 36.30
CA GLY A 56 -7.45 36.75 36.22
C GLY A 56 -6.96 36.74 34.77
N ALA A 57 -5.81 37.36 34.53
CA ALA A 57 -5.27 37.61 33.18
C ALA A 57 -5.22 36.36 32.28
N GLY A 58 -4.85 35.20 32.83
CA GLY A 58 -4.82 33.93 32.07
C GLY A 58 -6.19 33.46 31.58
N LEU A 59 -7.23 33.51 32.43
CA LEU A 59 -8.59 33.11 32.04
C LEU A 59 -9.25 34.13 31.10
N LYS A 60 -8.88 35.42 31.20
CA LYS A 60 -9.31 36.46 30.25
C LYS A 60 -8.78 36.18 28.85
N THR A 61 -7.52 35.78 28.73
CA THR A 61 -6.92 35.38 27.45
C THR A 61 -7.60 34.14 26.86
N ILE A 62 -7.87 33.12 27.68
CA ILE A 62 -8.57 31.91 27.23
C ILE A 62 -10.00 32.24 26.77
N ARG A 63 -10.75 33.05 27.54
CA ARG A 63 -12.08 33.53 27.13
C ARG A 63 -12.05 34.19 25.76
N ASN A 64 -11.14 35.15 25.55
CA ASN A 64 -11.05 35.88 24.29
C ASN A 64 -10.78 34.94 23.13
N LYS A 65 -9.82 34.02 23.29
CA LYS A 65 -9.52 33.01 22.25
C LYS A 65 -10.69 32.05 21.98
N LEU A 66 -11.45 31.66 23.00
CA LEU A 66 -12.66 30.84 22.80
C LEU A 66 -13.75 31.61 22.04
N LYS A 67 -13.92 32.90 22.31
CA LYS A 67 -14.83 33.78 21.56
C LYS A 67 -14.37 33.98 20.11
N ASP A 68 -13.06 34.15 19.90
CA ASP A 68 -12.49 34.22 18.55
C ASP A 68 -12.77 32.93 17.78
N ILE A 69 -12.59 31.76 18.41
CA ILE A 69 -12.94 30.47 17.79
C ILE A 69 -14.42 30.38 17.39
N GLU A 70 -15.35 30.86 18.23
CA GLU A 70 -16.78 30.89 17.89
C GLU A 70 -17.06 31.82 16.70
N ARG A 71 -16.51 33.04 16.74
CA ARG A 71 -16.70 34.04 15.69
C ARG A 71 -16.12 33.56 14.36
N ASP A 72 -14.92 33.02 14.37
CA ASP A 72 -14.23 32.56 13.17
C ASP A 72 -14.91 31.32 12.59
N ALA A 73 -15.45 30.43 13.44
CA ALA A 73 -16.28 29.30 13.02
C ALA A 73 -17.56 29.77 12.32
N ASP A 74 -18.26 30.75 12.90
CA ASP A 74 -19.46 31.34 12.30
C ASP A 74 -19.13 32.02 10.97
N SER A 75 -17.99 32.71 10.86
CA SER A 75 -17.54 33.30 9.61
C SER A 75 -17.26 32.25 8.54
N ALA A 76 -16.57 31.16 8.90
CA ALA A 76 -16.28 30.04 7.99
C ALA A 76 -17.57 29.36 7.49
N ILE A 77 -18.57 29.22 8.35
CA ILE A 77 -19.87 28.66 7.98
C ILE A 77 -20.62 29.59 7.00
N ARG A 78 -20.54 30.91 7.20
CA ARG A 78 -21.19 31.89 6.32
C ARG A 78 -20.55 31.96 4.94
N SER A 79 -19.25 31.69 4.82
CA SER A 79 -18.57 31.62 3.52
C SER A 79 -18.90 30.37 2.73
N MET A 80 -19.49 29.33 3.34
CA MET A 80 -19.86 28.09 2.67
C MET A 80 -21.23 28.22 1.99
N THR A 81 -21.32 27.85 0.72
CA THR A 81 -22.58 27.87 -0.05
C THR A 81 -23.56 26.79 0.43
N ALA A 82 -23.04 25.63 0.86
CA ALA A 82 -23.79 24.58 1.54
C ALA A 82 -22.93 24.01 2.68
N PHE A 83 -23.52 23.88 3.88
CA PHE A 83 -22.78 23.38 5.02
C PHE A 83 -22.75 21.85 5.04
N HIS A 84 -21.56 21.28 5.01
CA HIS A 84 -21.29 19.88 5.31
C HIS A 84 -20.21 19.77 6.40
N PHE A 85 -20.37 18.80 7.31
CA PHE A 85 -19.44 18.61 8.43
C PHE A 85 -18.02 18.25 8.00
N ASP A 86 -17.86 17.65 6.82
CA ASP A 86 -16.56 17.24 6.29
C ASP A 86 -15.83 18.42 5.67
N ASP A 87 -16.54 19.30 4.97
CA ASP A 87 -15.98 20.52 4.40
C ASP A 87 -15.59 21.49 5.51
N PHE A 88 -16.45 21.68 6.52
CA PHE A 88 -16.11 22.45 7.72
C PHE A 88 -14.89 21.90 8.47
N GLN A 89 -14.76 20.57 8.53
CA GLN A 89 -13.60 19.94 9.14
C GLN A 89 -12.32 20.18 8.33
N LYS A 90 -12.37 20.13 6.99
CA LYS A 90 -11.22 20.36 6.10
C LYS A 90 -10.79 21.82 6.07
N GLU A 91 -11.74 22.74 5.94
CA GLU A 91 -11.44 24.15 5.70
C GLU A 91 -11.07 24.89 6.99
N TYR A 92 -11.84 24.68 8.06
CA TYR A 92 -11.65 25.41 9.31
C TYR A 92 -10.88 24.61 10.37
N ILE A 93 -11.30 23.38 10.68
CA ILE A 93 -10.72 22.63 11.82
C ILE A 93 -9.29 22.14 11.53
N ALA A 94 -9.04 21.57 10.35
CA ALA A 94 -7.73 21.01 9.99
C ALA A 94 -6.62 22.06 9.92
N ASN A 95 -6.96 23.31 9.56
CA ASN A 95 -6.00 24.40 9.41
C ASN A 95 -5.85 25.26 10.69
N ASN A 96 -6.65 25.02 11.73
CA ASN A 96 -6.65 25.85 12.93
C ASN A 96 -5.82 25.22 14.08
N PRO A 97 -4.74 25.87 14.53
CA PRO A 97 -3.85 25.35 15.58
C PRO A 97 -4.48 25.33 16.97
N LEU A 98 -5.64 25.96 17.16
CA LEU A 98 -6.37 25.98 18.43
C LEU A 98 -7.22 24.71 18.65
N PHE A 99 -7.19 23.78 17.71
CA PHE A 99 -7.83 22.47 17.82
C PHE A 99 -6.81 21.35 17.98
N HIS A 100 -7.18 20.34 18.76
CA HIS A 100 -6.46 19.08 18.73
C HIS A 100 -6.68 18.44 17.37
N GLN A 101 -5.62 18.42 16.56
CA GLN A 101 -5.61 17.71 15.30
C GLN A 101 -5.85 16.23 15.61
N PRO A 102 -6.93 15.60 15.12
CA PRO A 102 -7.06 14.16 15.22
C PRO A 102 -5.82 13.57 14.52
N GLY A 103 -5.06 12.73 15.24
CA GLY A 103 -4.04 11.90 14.58
C GLY A 103 -4.71 11.26 13.39
N ALA A 104 -4.18 11.48 12.20
CA ALA A 104 -4.88 11.38 10.93
C ALA A 104 -5.49 9.98 10.69
N SER A 105 -6.64 9.70 11.29
CA SER A 105 -7.63 8.81 10.72
C SER A 105 -8.27 9.60 9.59
N ARG A 106 -7.52 9.80 8.50
CA ARG A 106 -8.16 9.92 7.21
C ARG A 106 -8.99 8.64 7.12
N ASN A 107 -10.31 8.75 7.25
CA ASN A 107 -11.15 7.85 6.50
C ASN A 107 -10.70 8.06 5.07
N ILE A 108 -9.82 7.19 4.59
CA ILE A 108 -9.59 7.06 3.17
C ILE A 108 -10.89 6.42 2.67
N THR A 109 -11.94 7.22 2.59
CA THR A 109 -12.94 6.95 1.57
C THR A 109 -12.15 7.18 0.29
N VAL A 110 -11.71 6.09 -0.33
CA VAL A 110 -11.25 6.11 -1.72
C VAL A 110 -12.48 6.43 -2.56
N GLN A 111 -13.03 7.65 -2.44
CA GLN A 111 -13.82 8.24 -3.52
C GLN A 111 -12.80 8.62 -4.56
N GLY A 112 -12.41 7.67 -5.39
CA GLY A 112 -11.81 8.06 -6.63
C GLY A 112 -12.85 8.15 -7.70
N ASN A 113 -12.77 9.25 -8.41
CA ASN A 113 -13.09 9.28 -9.83
C ASN A 113 -12.22 8.21 -10.50
N TYR A 114 -12.78 7.09 -10.95
CA TYR A 114 -12.02 6.06 -11.64
C TYR A 114 -12.75 5.54 -12.89
N GLU A 115 -12.03 5.59 -14.01
CA GLU A 115 -12.28 4.84 -15.25
C GLU A 115 -11.75 3.37 -15.18
N TYR A 116 -11.36 2.86 -14.00
CA TYR A 116 -10.80 1.52 -13.82
C TYR A 116 -11.66 0.68 -12.88
N ASP A 117 -12.18 -0.44 -13.40
CA ASP A 117 -12.99 -1.36 -12.62
C ASP A 117 -12.10 -2.32 -11.80
N VAL A 118 -12.09 -2.14 -10.48
CA VAL A 118 -11.39 -3.02 -9.52
C VAL A 118 -12.11 -4.38 -9.38
N ALA A 119 -13.39 -4.48 -9.77
CA ALA A 119 -14.17 -5.70 -9.61
C ALA A 119 -13.60 -6.88 -10.40
N GLN A 120 -12.96 -6.61 -11.56
CA GLN A 120 -12.29 -7.62 -12.38
C GLN A 120 -11.18 -8.38 -11.61
N TYR A 121 -10.65 -7.78 -10.54
CA TYR A 121 -9.56 -8.36 -9.74
C TYR A 121 -10.04 -9.02 -8.45
N PHE A 122 -11.32 -8.97 -8.08
CA PHE A 122 -11.81 -9.49 -6.80
C PHE A 122 -11.62 -10.99 -6.58
N HIS A 123 -11.62 -11.79 -7.66
CA HIS A 123 -11.28 -13.21 -7.56
C HIS A 123 -9.82 -13.41 -7.14
N ARG A 124 -8.92 -12.59 -7.69
CA ARG A 124 -7.47 -12.70 -7.46
C ARG A 124 -7.01 -11.94 -6.21
N PHE A 125 -7.75 -10.90 -5.81
CA PHE A 125 -7.46 -10.05 -4.67
C PHE A 125 -8.61 -9.99 -3.67
N PRO A 126 -8.82 -11.07 -2.87
CA PRO A 126 -9.88 -11.10 -1.87
C PRO A 126 -9.72 -10.06 -0.76
N ILE A 127 -8.52 -9.48 -0.61
CA ILE A 127 -8.22 -8.42 0.37
C ILE A 127 -9.11 -7.17 0.17
N PHE A 128 -9.70 -6.99 -1.01
CA PHE A 128 -10.65 -5.91 -1.27
C PHE A 128 -12.08 -6.21 -0.80
N LYS A 129 -12.41 -7.46 -0.45
CA LYS A 129 -13.73 -7.85 0.07
C LYS A 129 -13.94 -7.47 1.54
N GLU A 130 -12.87 -7.11 2.24
CA GLU A 130 -12.92 -6.74 3.65
C GLU A 130 -13.47 -5.30 3.81
N VAL A 131 -14.58 -5.15 4.52
CA VAL A 131 -15.40 -3.90 4.50
C VAL A 131 -15.12 -3.01 5.72
N ASP A 132 -14.82 -3.59 6.88
CA ASP A 132 -14.64 -2.86 8.13
C ASP A 132 -13.21 -3.00 8.66
N MET A 133 -12.39 -1.97 8.41
CA MET A 133 -10.99 -1.97 8.87
C MET A 133 -10.72 -0.71 9.71
N PRO A 134 -10.37 -0.84 10.99
CA PRO A 134 -10.02 0.32 11.81
C PRO A 134 -8.76 1.00 11.26
N ALA A 135 -8.80 2.33 11.17
CA ALA A 135 -7.68 3.13 10.69
C ALA A 135 -6.40 2.86 11.50
N GLY A 136 -5.25 2.86 10.82
CA GLY A 136 -3.95 2.57 11.45
C GLY A 136 -3.63 1.09 11.60
N THR A 137 -4.46 0.18 11.08
CA THR A 137 -4.12 -1.24 10.93
C THR A 137 -3.28 -1.51 9.67
N LEU A 138 -2.54 -2.61 9.69
CA LEU A 138 -1.71 -3.02 8.56
C LEU A 138 -2.53 -3.18 7.28
N ILE A 139 -3.70 -3.82 7.35
CA ILE A 139 -4.51 -4.13 6.18
C ILE A 139 -4.84 -2.89 5.34
N VAL A 140 -5.19 -1.77 5.98
CA VAL A 140 -5.61 -0.54 5.29
C VAL A 140 -4.47 -0.05 4.38
N THR A 141 -3.25 -0.08 4.90
CA THR A 141 -2.07 0.39 4.13
C THR A 141 -1.64 -0.64 3.10
N PHE A 142 -1.69 -1.95 3.42
CA PHE A 142 -1.44 -3.00 2.44
C PHE A 142 -2.41 -2.90 1.26
N ARG A 143 -3.71 -2.73 1.52
CA ARG A 143 -4.75 -2.58 0.49
C ARG A 143 -4.55 -1.33 -0.36
N SER A 144 -4.28 -0.19 0.27
CA SER A 144 -3.96 1.06 -0.43
C SER A 144 -2.74 0.90 -1.35
N TYR A 145 -1.67 0.26 -0.86
CA TYR A 145 -0.47 0.04 -1.65
C TYR A 145 -0.67 -0.99 -2.77
N ILE A 146 -1.44 -2.05 -2.54
CA ILE A 146 -1.84 -3.03 -3.57
C ILE A 146 -2.64 -2.35 -4.68
N ASP A 147 -3.59 -1.48 -4.33
CA ASP A 147 -4.35 -0.68 -5.28
C ASP A 147 -3.45 0.26 -6.11
N LYS A 148 -2.49 0.97 -5.47
CA LYS A 148 -1.45 1.73 -6.18
C LYS A 148 -0.69 0.85 -7.20
N LEU A 149 -0.33 -0.38 -6.83
CA LEU A 149 0.37 -1.32 -7.72
C LEU A 149 -0.51 -1.78 -8.88
N LEU A 150 -1.79 -2.08 -8.63
CA LEU A 150 -2.72 -2.52 -9.66
C LEU A 150 -2.96 -1.43 -10.72
N ARG A 151 -3.09 -0.17 -10.31
CA ARG A 151 -3.17 0.99 -11.23
C ARG A 151 -1.92 1.21 -12.07
N SER A 152 -0.79 0.62 -11.67
CA SER A 152 0.49 0.70 -12.41
C SER A 152 0.80 -0.56 -13.23
N ASP A 153 -0.19 -1.45 -13.39
CA ASP A 153 -0.12 -2.77 -14.03
C ASP A 153 0.92 -3.71 -13.39
N ARG A 154 1.23 -3.51 -12.10
CA ARG A 154 2.20 -4.31 -11.35
C ARG A 154 1.52 -5.46 -10.61
N ILE A 155 0.72 -6.25 -11.33
CA ILE A 155 -0.13 -7.32 -10.77
C ILE A 155 0.71 -8.36 -10.01
N GLY A 156 1.83 -8.80 -10.56
CA GLY A 156 2.70 -9.79 -9.90
C GLY A 156 3.25 -9.29 -8.56
N THR A 157 3.65 -8.01 -8.52
CA THR A 157 4.10 -7.37 -7.28
C THR A 157 2.94 -7.26 -6.29
N ALA A 158 1.76 -6.84 -6.74
CA ALA A 158 0.57 -6.73 -5.91
C ALA A 158 0.23 -8.06 -5.22
N VAL A 159 0.32 -9.18 -5.94
CA VAL A 159 0.12 -10.53 -5.38
C VAL A 159 1.12 -10.81 -4.26
N CYS A 160 2.40 -10.46 -4.43
CA CYS A 160 3.42 -10.66 -3.39
C CYS A 160 3.08 -9.90 -2.08
N TYR A 161 2.54 -8.68 -2.19
CA TYR A 161 2.13 -7.89 -1.03
C TYR A 161 0.91 -8.51 -0.33
N GLN A 162 -0.08 -8.97 -1.09
CA GLN A 162 -1.23 -9.69 -0.54
C GLN A 162 -0.82 -10.96 0.20
N THR A 163 0.06 -11.78 -0.40
CA THR A 163 0.59 -12.99 0.26
C THR A 163 1.33 -12.65 1.54
N SER A 164 2.10 -11.56 1.54
CA SER A 164 2.81 -11.09 2.73
C SER A 164 1.84 -10.67 3.84
N TYR A 165 0.76 -9.95 3.50
CA TYR A 165 -0.28 -9.58 4.46
C TYR A 165 -0.96 -10.81 5.06
N TYR A 166 -1.41 -11.76 4.25
CA TYR A 166 -2.08 -12.96 4.76
C TYR A 166 -1.18 -13.83 5.64
N ALA A 167 0.14 -13.81 5.44
CA ALA A 167 1.07 -14.48 6.34
C ALA A 167 1.11 -13.79 7.72
N LEU A 168 1.09 -12.46 7.76
CA LEU A 168 1.06 -11.67 9.00
C LEU A 168 -0.28 -11.83 9.73
N GLU A 169 -1.38 -11.80 8.97
CA GLU A 169 -2.73 -12.03 9.49
C GLU A 169 -2.87 -13.44 10.09
N LYS A 170 -2.33 -14.48 9.44
CA LYS A 170 -2.32 -15.84 10.02
C LYS A 170 -1.47 -15.97 11.28
N PHE A 171 -0.53 -15.06 11.51
CA PHE A 171 0.32 -15.10 12.71
C PHE A 171 -0.39 -14.52 13.93
N ARG A 172 -0.94 -13.30 13.81
CA ARG A 172 -1.56 -12.58 14.94
C ARG A 172 -2.79 -11.73 14.57
N GLY A 173 -3.39 -11.99 13.41
CA GLY A 173 -4.50 -11.21 12.88
C GLY A 173 -4.07 -9.84 12.35
N ASN A 174 -5.07 -9.01 12.08
CA ASN A 174 -4.88 -7.66 11.60
C ASN A 174 -4.51 -6.71 12.75
N VAL A 175 -3.20 -6.51 12.94
CA VAL A 175 -2.64 -5.69 14.03
C VAL A 175 -2.47 -4.21 13.64
N LEU A 176 -2.39 -3.35 14.65
CA LEU A 176 -2.03 -1.94 14.48
C LEU A 176 -0.51 -1.79 14.19
N PHE A 177 -0.12 -0.73 13.47
CA PHE A 177 1.31 -0.45 13.26
C PHE A 177 2.10 -0.28 14.57
N SER A 178 1.45 0.21 15.63
CA SER A 178 2.08 0.37 16.95
C SER A 178 2.43 -0.94 17.64
N GLU A 179 1.80 -2.05 17.25
CA GLU A 179 2.00 -3.37 17.85
C GLU A 179 3.13 -4.15 17.18
N VAL A 180 3.52 -3.74 15.96
CA VAL A 180 4.63 -4.35 15.23
C VAL A 180 5.95 -3.78 15.73
N THR A 181 6.43 -4.35 16.84
CA THR A 181 7.73 -4.05 17.44
C THR A 181 8.84 -4.94 16.87
N VAL A 182 10.09 -4.70 17.31
CA VAL A 182 11.22 -5.60 17.00
C VAL A 182 10.93 -7.02 17.51
N ASP A 183 10.33 -7.16 18.68
CA ASP A 183 9.99 -8.46 19.26
C ASP A 183 8.90 -9.16 18.45
N TYR A 184 7.86 -8.44 18.02
CA TYR A 184 6.86 -8.98 17.10
C TYR A 184 7.50 -9.59 15.85
N LEU A 185 8.47 -8.90 15.24
CA LEU A 185 9.15 -9.36 14.02
C LEU A 185 10.01 -10.60 14.28
N ASN A 186 10.72 -10.64 15.42
CA ASN A 186 11.49 -11.81 15.85
C ASN A 186 10.58 -13.02 16.10
N GLU A 187 9.42 -12.81 16.73
CA GLU A 187 8.44 -13.86 16.98
C GLU A 187 7.78 -14.36 15.68
N PHE A 188 7.46 -13.44 14.77
CA PHE A 188 6.95 -13.77 13.44
C PHE A 188 7.94 -14.64 12.66
N GLU A 189 9.22 -14.27 12.64
CA GLU A 189 10.27 -15.07 12.01
C GLU A 189 10.38 -16.46 12.64
N LYS A 190 10.43 -16.57 13.97
CA LYS A 190 10.46 -17.86 14.67
C LYS A 190 9.24 -18.71 14.34
N TRP A 191 8.05 -18.12 14.28
CA TRP A 191 6.81 -18.82 13.92
C TRP A 191 6.85 -19.34 12.48
N MET A 192 7.36 -18.55 11.54
CA MET A 192 7.51 -18.99 10.15
C MET A 192 8.54 -20.11 10.01
N LEU A 193 9.67 -20.03 10.72
CA LEU A 193 10.68 -21.09 10.74
C LEU A 193 10.12 -22.40 11.28
N ARG A 194 9.31 -22.36 12.36
CA ARG A 194 8.62 -23.56 12.89
C ARG A 194 7.64 -24.18 11.89
N LYS A 195 7.10 -23.38 10.96
CA LYS A 195 6.24 -23.85 9.87
C LYS A 195 7.04 -24.28 8.63
N ASN A 196 8.35 -24.48 8.75
CA ASN A 196 9.25 -24.90 7.67
C ASN A 196 9.35 -23.91 6.49
N TYR A 197 9.05 -22.62 6.71
CA TYR A 197 9.32 -21.61 5.68
C TYR A 197 10.81 -21.31 5.58
N SER A 198 11.29 -21.13 4.34
CA SER A 198 12.68 -20.75 4.10
C SER A 198 12.98 -19.32 4.57
N LYS A 199 14.24 -19.07 4.98
CA LYS A 199 14.72 -17.71 5.29
C LYS A 199 14.47 -16.72 4.13
N THR A 200 14.55 -17.19 2.89
CA THR A 200 14.24 -16.39 1.70
C THR A 200 12.79 -15.90 1.72
N THR A 201 11.84 -16.80 1.99
CA THR A 201 10.40 -16.49 2.03
C THR A 201 10.10 -15.50 3.15
N ILE A 202 10.65 -15.74 4.35
CA ILE A 202 10.51 -14.83 5.49
C ILE A 202 11.05 -13.44 5.12
N GLY A 203 12.25 -13.38 4.53
CA GLY A 203 12.86 -12.13 4.08
C GLY A 203 12.05 -11.41 2.99
N ILE A 204 11.32 -12.13 2.13
CA ILE A 204 10.39 -11.52 1.17
C ILE A 204 9.23 -10.84 1.91
N TYR A 205 8.54 -11.56 2.80
CA TYR A 205 7.37 -11.01 3.51
C TYR A 205 7.72 -9.81 4.38
N VAL A 206 8.83 -9.91 5.11
CA VAL A 206 9.32 -8.83 5.97
C VAL A 206 9.74 -7.61 5.14
N ARG A 207 10.38 -7.79 3.97
CA ARG A 207 10.75 -6.65 3.11
C ARG A 207 9.51 -5.94 2.54
N SER A 208 8.46 -6.67 2.22
CA SER A 208 7.16 -6.09 1.86
C SER A 208 6.60 -5.27 3.03
N LEU A 209 6.59 -5.82 4.25
CA LEU A 209 6.15 -5.12 5.46
C LEU A 209 6.98 -3.85 5.72
N ARG A 210 8.30 -3.93 5.52
CA ARG A 210 9.19 -2.76 5.64
C ARG A 210 8.80 -1.65 4.65
N CYS A 211 8.43 -1.99 3.42
CA CYS A 211 7.92 -1.03 2.45
C CYS A 211 6.62 -0.39 2.94
N ILE A 212 5.68 -1.20 3.42
CA ILE A 212 4.39 -0.73 3.98
C ILE A 212 4.59 0.21 5.17
N PHE A 213 5.59 -0.06 6.01
CA PHE A 213 5.96 0.86 7.09
C PHE A 213 6.44 2.21 6.58
N ASN A 214 7.21 2.26 5.49
CA ASN A 214 7.63 3.53 4.91
C ASN A 214 6.43 4.26 4.29
N GLU A 215 5.56 3.57 3.56
CA GLU A 215 4.33 4.16 3.03
C GLU A 215 3.46 4.76 4.14
N ALA A 216 3.27 4.04 5.25
CA ALA A 216 2.51 4.54 6.40
C ALA A 216 3.13 5.77 7.06
N ILE A 217 4.45 5.92 7.00
CA ILE A 217 5.16 7.09 7.51
C ILE A 217 4.95 8.30 6.59
N GLU A 218 5.07 8.10 5.28
CA GLU A 218 4.82 9.13 4.27
C GLU A 218 3.35 9.60 4.32
N ASP A 219 2.41 8.68 4.53
CA ASP A 219 0.98 8.99 4.68
C ASP A 219 0.63 9.63 6.04
N GLY A 220 1.59 9.76 6.96
CA GLY A 220 1.42 10.38 8.27
C GLY A 220 0.65 9.53 9.29
N ILE A 221 0.46 8.23 9.02
CA ILE A 221 -0.25 7.28 9.88
C ILE A 221 0.58 6.95 11.13
N ILE A 222 1.89 6.81 10.96
CA ILE A 222 2.84 6.49 12.03
C ILE A 222 4.05 7.42 11.98
N LYS A 223 4.58 7.76 13.16
CA LYS A 223 5.80 8.55 13.29
C LYS A 223 7.05 7.69 13.03
N ARG A 224 8.11 8.33 12.52
CA ARG A 224 9.38 7.68 12.16
C ARG A 224 10.11 7.00 13.33
N ASP A 225 9.91 7.49 14.55
CA ASP A 225 10.49 6.96 15.80
C ASP A 225 10.07 5.51 16.09
N ARG A 226 8.86 5.14 15.68
CA ARG A 226 8.29 3.79 15.85
C ARG A 226 8.67 2.81 14.74
N TYR A 227 9.51 3.20 13.79
CA TYR A 227 9.96 2.32 12.70
C TYR A 227 10.82 1.15 13.23
N PRO A 228 10.43 -0.13 13.04
CA PRO A 228 11.07 -1.27 13.70
C PRO A 228 12.26 -1.85 12.92
N PHE A 229 12.56 -1.34 11.73
CA PHE A 229 13.63 -1.88 10.86
C PHE A 229 14.91 -1.04 10.92
N GLY A 230 16.07 -1.69 10.91
CA GLY A 230 17.36 -0.98 10.82
C GLY A 230 18.55 -1.77 11.36
N ARG A 231 19.76 -1.23 11.22
CA ARG A 231 21.01 -1.89 11.64
C ARG A 231 21.05 -2.26 13.13
N ARG A 232 20.50 -1.39 13.99
CA ARG A 232 20.36 -1.60 15.45
C ARG A 232 18.96 -2.05 15.87
N ARG A 233 18.11 -2.43 14.91
CA ARG A 233 16.74 -2.92 15.14
C ARG A 233 16.58 -4.26 14.40
N TYR A 234 15.37 -4.61 14.01
CA TYR A 234 15.13 -5.82 13.25
C TYR A 234 15.71 -5.71 11.82
N GLN A 235 16.41 -6.75 11.38
CA GLN A 235 16.97 -6.87 10.05
C GLN A 235 16.33 -8.07 9.34
N PRO A 236 15.69 -7.88 8.17
CA PRO A 236 15.12 -8.98 7.42
C PRO A 236 16.16 -10.07 7.13
N PRO A 237 15.83 -11.36 7.33
CA PRO A 237 16.77 -12.43 7.07
C PRO A 237 17.15 -12.48 5.58
N THR A 238 18.44 -12.69 5.33
CA THR A 238 18.99 -12.91 3.99
C THR A 238 19.53 -14.32 3.88
N SER A 239 19.19 -15.01 2.79
CA SER A 239 19.74 -16.32 2.46
C SER A 239 20.89 -16.17 1.46
N ARG A 240 21.85 -17.10 1.52
CA ARG A 240 22.90 -17.23 0.51
C ARG A 240 22.27 -17.76 -0.77
N ASN A 241 22.60 -17.16 -1.90
CA ASN A 241 22.21 -17.69 -3.21
C ASN A 241 22.93 -19.03 -3.45
N ILE A 242 22.19 -20.06 -3.82
CA ILE A 242 22.74 -21.35 -4.25
C ILE A 242 22.74 -21.32 -5.78
N LYS A 243 23.94 -21.32 -6.39
CA LYS A 243 24.09 -21.33 -7.84
C LYS A 243 23.58 -22.66 -8.38
N LYS A 244 22.47 -22.63 -9.13
CA LYS A 244 21.89 -23.79 -9.84
C LYS A 244 22.22 -23.73 -11.33
N ALA A 245 23.49 -23.49 -11.66
CA ALA A 245 23.92 -23.46 -13.05
C ALA A 245 24.03 -24.90 -13.57
N LEU A 246 23.50 -25.14 -14.77
CA LEU A 246 23.70 -26.41 -15.47
C LEU A 246 25.15 -26.50 -15.94
N THR A 247 25.74 -27.69 -15.86
CA THR A 247 27.05 -27.94 -16.47
C THR A 247 26.91 -28.13 -17.97
N ILE A 248 28.03 -28.09 -18.70
CA ILE A 248 28.03 -28.29 -20.16
C ILE A 248 27.55 -29.71 -20.51
N GLU A 249 27.86 -30.69 -19.66
CA GLU A 249 27.41 -32.07 -19.81
C GLU A 249 25.88 -32.18 -19.68
N ASP A 250 25.27 -31.45 -18.74
CA ASP A 250 23.81 -31.41 -18.60
C ASP A 250 23.13 -30.69 -19.77
N VAL A 251 23.73 -29.61 -20.27
CA VAL A 251 23.26 -28.93 -21.49
C VAL A 251 23.36 -29.86 -22.71
N SER A 252 24.44 -30.63 -22.81
CA SER A 252 24.65 -31.62 -23.88
C SER A 252 23.56 -32.69 -23.88
N LYS A 253 23.18 -33.19 -22.70
CA LYS A 253 22.05 -34.13 -22.57
C LYS A 253 20.75 -33.55 -23.13
N ILE A 254 20.45 -32.28 -22.84
CA ILE A 254 19.26 -31.59 -23.39
C ILE A 254 19.36 -31.44 -24.91
N TYR A 255 20.56 -31.14 -25.43
CA TYR A 255 20.79 -30.99 -26.87
C TYR A 255 20.58 -32.28 -27.66
N TYR A 256 21.14 -33.39 -27.18
CA TYR A 256 21.03 -34.69 -27.87
C TYR A 256 19.77 -35.48 -27.52
N PHE A 257 18.99 -35.04 -26.52
CA PHE A 257 17.70 -35.64 -26.18
C PHE A 257 16.79 -35.74 -27.40
N GLN A 258 16.22 -36.92 -27.67
CA GLN A 258 15.32 -37.15 -28.79
C GLN A 258 13.87 -37.14 -28.29
N PRO A 259 13.08 -36.09 -28.63
CA PRO A 259 11.69 -36.00 -28.19
C PRO A 259 10.85 -37.11 -28.81
N THR A 260 9.99 -37.72 -28.00
CA THR A 260 9.06 -38.77 -28.42
C THR A 260 7.69 -38.21 -28.79
N CYS A 261 7.30 -37.11 -28.16
CA CYS A 261 6.04 -36.42 -28.40
C CYS A 261 6.25 -34.94 -28.77
N LYS A 262 5.16 -34.32 -29.24
CA LYS A 262 5.18 -32.91 -29.67
C LYS A 262 5.44 -31.95 -28.51
N GLU A 263 4.96 -32.30 -27.32
CA GLU A 263 5.10 -31.51 -26.10
C GLU A 263 6.56 -31.48 -25.63
N GLU A 264 7.26 -32.62 -25.70
CA GLU A 264 8.70 -32.70 -25.43
C GLU A 264 9.51 -31.91 -26.45
N GLN A 265 9.12 -31.99 -27.73
CA GLN A 265 9.75 -31.20 -28.79
C GLN A 265 9.59 -29.71 -28.51
N TRP A 266 8.38 -29.26 -28.14
CA TRP A 266 8.13 -27.88 -27.73
C TRP A 266 8.92 -27.47 -26.50
N ALA A 267 8.98 -28.30 -25.46
CA ALA A 267 9.76 -28.00 -24.26
C ALA A 267 11.25 -27.82 -24.59
N LYS A 268 11.81 -28.72 -25.41
CA LYS A 268 13.18 -28.63 -25.90
C LYS A 268 13.40 -27.35 -26.70
N ASP A 269 12.50 -27.05 -27.63
CA ASP A 269 12.59 -25.87 -28.50
C ASP A 269 12.49 -24.56 -27.71
N PHE A 270 11.56 -24.45 -26.76
CA PHE A 270 11.44 -23.28 -25.86
C PHE A 270 12.66 -23.11 -24.97
N TRP A 271 13.22 -24.21 -24.48
CA TRP A 271 14.44 -24.18 -23.68
C TRP A 271 15.62 -23.64 -24.50
N PHE A 272 15.81 -24.11 -25.74
CA PHE A 272 16.85 -23.60 -26.64
C PHE A 272 16.64 -22.15 -27.01
N PHE A 273 15.40 -21.76 -27.30
CA PHE A 273 15.07 -20.37 -27.61
C PHE A 273 15.39 -19.45 -26.42
N SER A 274 15.06 -19.87 -25.19
CA SER A 274 15.45 -19.14 -23.98
C SER A 274 16.97 -19.06 -23.82
N TYR A 275 17.67 -20.19 -23.94
CA TYR A 275 19.12 -20.29 -23.72
C TYR A 275 19.92 -19.47 -24.74
N LEU A 276 19.70 -19.71 -26.03
CA LEU A 276 20.38 -19.03 -27.14
C LEU A 276 19.93 -17.57 -27.28
N GLY A 277 18.71 -17.25 -26.86
CA GLY A 277 18.14 -15.89 -26.86
C GLY A 277 18.65 -14.98 -25.75
N ASN A 278 19.93 -15.08 -25.37
CA ASN A 278 20.51 -14.34 -24.23
C ASN A 278 19.79 -14.62 -22.89
N SER A 279 19.45 -15.88 -22.61
CA SER A 279 18.71 -16.27 -21.39
C SER A 279 17.37 -15.54 -21.23
N MET A 280 16.56 -15.56 -22.29
CA MET A 280 15.26 -14.89 -22.35
C MET A 280 14.25 -15.49 -21.36
N ASN A 281 13.53 -14.67 -20.58
CA ASN A 281 12.53 -15.21 -19.66
C ASN A 281 11.26 -15.68 -20.41
N PRO A 282 10.46 -16.60 -19.86
CA PRO A 282 9.21 -17.03 -20.50
C PRO A 282 8.22 -15.90 -20.82
N LYS A 283 8.11 -14.88 -19.97
CA LYS A 283 7.31 -13.68 -20.27
C LYS A 283 7.84 -12.95 -21.51
N ASP A 284 9.16 -12.83 -21.60
CA ASP A 284 9.83 -12.23 -22.74
C ASP A 284 9.67 -13.08 -24.00
N ILE A 285 9.41 -14.39 -23.91
CA ILE A 285 9.11 -15.26 -25.07
C ILE A 285 7.63 -15.09 -25.48
N ALA A 286 6.71 -15.13 -24.51
CA ALA A 286 5.27 -15.09 -24.76
C ALA A 286 4.75 -13.75 -25.28
N CYS A 287 5.37 -12.62 -24.90
CA CYS A 287 4.93 -11.29 -25.30
C CYS A 287 5.44 -10.83 -26.68
N ARG A 288 6.13 -11.69 -27.44
CA ARG A 288 6.80 -11.29 -28.69
C ARG A 288 5.89 -11.30 -29.90
N LYS A 289 6.17 -10.36 -30.79
CA LYS A 289 5.50 -10.18 -32.08
C LYS A 289 6.58 -10.23 -33.17
N TYR A 290 6.24 -10.69 -34.37
CA TYR A 290 7.17 -10.83 -35.51
C TYR A 290 7.94 -9.56 -35.90
N LYS A 291 7.39 -8.38 -35.59
CA LYS A 291 7.97 -7.07 -35.90
C LYS A 291 9.35 -6.79 -35.24
N ASN A 292 9.85 -7.71 -34.43
CA ASN A 292 11.10 -7.59 -33.67
C ASN A 292 12.29 -8.29 -34.35
N VAL A 293 12.11 -8.79 -35.58
CA VAL A 293 13.16 -9.42 -36.39
C VAL A 293 13.65 -8.41 -37.44
N GLU A 294 14.94 -8.09 -37.39
CA GLU A 294 15.64 -7.23 -38.35
C GLU A 294 16.77 -8.03 -39.02
N GLY A 295 16.50 -8.56 -40.21
CA GLY A 295 17.42 -9.47 -40.90
C GLY A 295 17.67 -10.75 -40.09
N ASP A 296 18.94 -11.02 -39.79
CA ASP A 296 19.37 -12.15 -38.96
C ASP A 296 19.35 -11.84 -37.45
N TYR A 297 18.90 -10.65 -37.06
CA TYR A 297 18.89 -10.22 -35.66
C TYR A 297 17.49 -10.13 -35.09
N PHE A 298 17.38 -10.48 -33.82
CA PHE A 298 16.19 -10.36 -33.02
C PHE A 298 16.46 -9.35 -31.90
N ILE A 299 15.71 -8.24 -31.91
CA ILE A 299 15.95 -7.10 -31.01
C ILE A 299 14.76 -6.92 -30.07
N PHE A 300 15.05 -6.81 -28.78
CA PHE A 300 14.00 -6.71 -27.79
C PHE A 300 14.39 -6.06 -26.46
N GLU A 301 13.42 -5.41 -25.83
CA GLU A 301 13.53 -4.96 -24.44
C GLU A 301 12.99 -6.01 -23.46
N ARG A 302 13.67 -6.15 -22.31
CA ARG A 302 13.25 -7.11 -21.27
C ARG A 302 12.09 -6.59 -20.46
N ALA A 303 10.98 -7.32 -20.49
CA ALA A 303 9.75 -7.02 -19.76
C ALA A 303 9.90 -7.07 -18.22
N LYS A 304 10.95 -7.72 -17.71
CA LYS A 304 11.26 -7.74 -16.27
C LYS A 304 11.90 -6.43 -15.79
N THR A 305 12.72 -5.80 -16.62
CA THR A 305 13.55 -4.65 -16.24
C THR A 305 13.21 -3.36 -16.99
N GLU A 306 12.24 -3.40 -17.89
CA GLU A 306 11.67 -2.26 -18.60
C GLU A 306 11.41 -1.05 -17.69
N LYS A 307 10.79 -1.29 -16.52
CA LYS A 307 10.45 -0.23 -15.55
C LYS A 307 11.50 -0.04 -14.44
N ALA A 308 12.68 -0.67 -14.53
CA ALA A 308 13.70 -0.66 -13.47
C ALA A 308 14.58 0.60 -13.51
N THR A 309 14.79 1.15 -14.70
CA THR A 309 15.50 2.41 -14.93
C THR A 309 14.52 3.46 -15.44
N ARG A 310 14.66 4.72 -14.97
CA ARG A 310 13.97 5.87 -15.59
C ARG A 310 14.55 6.23 -16.96
N SER A 311 15.71 5.67 -17.31
CA SER A 311 16.39 5.82 -18.60
C SER A 311 15.99 4.72 -19.57
N ASP A 312 16.20 4.99 -20.86
CA ASP A 312 16.01 4.08 -21.99
C ASP A 312 16.82 2.78 -21.80
N PRO A 313 16.17 1.62 -21.57
CA PRO A 313 16.86 0.37 -21.34
C PRO A 313 17.48 -0.14 -22.66
N LYS A 314 18.79 -0.40 -22.67
CA LYS A 314 19.46 -0.94 -23.86
C LYS A 314 18.76 -2.21 -24.37
N PRO A 315 18.33 -2.24 -25.64
CA PRO A 315 17.71 -3.41 -26.20
C PRO A 315 18.71 -4.57 -26.29
N ILE A 316 18.21 -5.78 -26.06
CA ILE A 316 18.98 -7.01 -26.24
C ILE A 316 18.89 -7.40 -27.70
N THR A 317 20.04 -7.59 -28.31
CA THR A 317 20.17 -8.10 -29.68
C THR A 317 20.62 -9.56 -29.62
N VAL A 318 19.90 -10.44 -30.32
CA VAL A 318 20.17 -11.87 -30.42
C VAL A 318 20.36 -12.21 -31.89
N LEU A 319 21.42 -12.95 -32.23
CA LEU A 319 21.59 -13.49 -33.58
C LEU A 319 20.72 -14.74 -33.75
N LEU A 320 19.89 -14.78 -34.80
CA LEU A 320 19.08 -15.92 -35.17
C LEU A 320 19.93 -16.94 -35.94
N GLN A 321 20.49 -17.92 -35.22
CA GLN A 321 21.14 -19.07 -35.88
C GLN A 321 20.09 -19.98 -36.54
N ARG A 322 20.47 -20.75 -37.57
CA ARG A 322 19.58 -21.67 -38.32
C ARG A 322 18.76 -22.61 -37.42
N THR A 323 19.26 -22.96 -36.24
CA THR A 323 18.57 -23.75 -35.21
C THR A 323 17.40 -23.01 -34.54
N CYS A 324 17.48 -21.68 -34.39
CA CYS A 324 16.37 -20.84 -33.95
C CYS A 324 15.34 -20.57 -35.07
N GLY A 325 15.73 -20.76 -36.34
CA GLY A 325 14.91 -20.45 -37.52
C GLY A 325 13.56 -21.18 -37.58
N ARG A 326 13.40 -22.34 -36.92
CA ARG A 326 12.11 -23.06 -36.84
C ARG A 326 10.98 -22.26 -36.17
N PHE A 327 11.31 -21.25 -35.38
CA PHE A 327 10.33 -20.35 -34.76
C PHE A 327 9.99 -19.12 -35.59
N CYS A 328 10.77 -18.82 -36.63
CA CYS A 328 10.73 -17.55 -37.36
C CYS A 328 10.54 -17.70 -38.87
N THR A 329 10.46 -18.90 -39.43
CA THR A 329 10.22 -19.11 -40.87
C THR A 329 8.76 -19.45 -41.18
N GLY A 330 8.15 -18.60 -42.02
CA GLY A 330 6.89 -18.90 -42.72
C GLY A 330 5.67 -18.17 -42.20
N GLY A 331 5.64 -16.82 -42.23
CA GLY A 331 4.42 -15.98 -42.23
C GLY A 331 3.52 -16.01 -40.96
N GLU A 332 3.64 -17.06 -40.16
CA GLU A 332 3.01 -17.30 -38.88
C GLU A 332 4.12 -17.77 -37.95
N ILE A 333 4.29 -17.10 -36.81
CA ILE A 333 4.97 -17.71 -35.70
C ILE A 333 3.97 -18.82 -35.38
N ARG A 334 4.30 -20.08 -35.63
CA ARG A 334 3.48 -21.24 -35.25
C ARG A 334 3.34 -21.38 -33.72
N ILE A 335 3.35 -20.27 -32.99
CA ILE A 335 2.61 -20.11 -31.74
C ILE A 335 1.19 -19.73 -32.18
N LYS A 336 0.41 -20.72 -32.62
CA LYS A 336 -1.04 -20.62 -32.38
C LYS A 336 -1.16 -20.60 -30.86
N ALA A 337 -1.20 -19.40 -30.29
CA ALA A 337 -1.77 -19.17 -28.99
C ALA A 337 -3.23 -19.58 -29.15
N GLN A 338 -3.52 -20.88 -28.98
CA GLN A 338 -4.83 -21.28 -28.53
C GLN A 338 -5.00 -20.55 -27.21
N THR A 339 -5.87 -19.54 -27.27
CA THR A 339 -6.55 -18.95 -26.14
C THR A 339 -6.69 -20.01 -25.07
N ILE A 340 -5.91 -19.91 -24.00
CA ILE A 340 -6.23 -20.56 -22.74
C ILE A 340 -7.41 -19.73 -22.22
N THR A 341 -8.59 -19.99 -22.79
CA THR A 341 -9.85 -19.75 -22.11
C THR A 341 -9.78 -20.60 -20.86
N TYR A 342 -9.64 -19.93 -19.72
CA TYR A 342 -9.94 -20.54 -18.44
C TYR A 342 -11.38 -21.03 -18.47
N SER A 343 -11.58 -22.31 -18.77
CA SER A 343 -12.78 -23.03 -18.35
C SER A 343 -12.64 -23.26 -16.85
N LEU A 344 -13.27 -22.36 -16.09
CA LEU A 344 -13.59 -22.56 -14.68
C LEU A 344 -14.53 -23.76 -14.57
N CYS A 345 -14.06 -24.84 -13.94
CA CYS A 345 -14.89 -25.74 -13.15
C CYS A 345 -14.71 -25.36 -11.68
#